data_AF-A0AAX0VPY1-F1
#
_entry.id   AF-A0AAX0VPY1-F1
#
_cell.length_a   1.000
_cell.length_b   1.000
_cell.length_c   1.000
_cell.angle_alpha   90.00
_cell.angle_beta   90.00
_cell.angle_gamma   90.00
#
_symmetry.space_group_name_H-M   'P 1'
#
loop_
_entity.id
_entity.type
_entity.pdbx_description
1 polymer ?
#
loop_
_entity_poly.entity_id
_entity_poly.type
_entity_poly.pdbx_seq_one_letter_code
_entity_poly.pdbx_strand_id
1 'polypeptide(L)'
;MTQAKNSIYFLQAAIDVQAERGKQYDAPGGERSMGRTIQAFNAITGRDLTEAEGWLLLQVLKDVRQWQNPDKFHEDSALDGVAYSSLKAEALAAGGAP
;
A
#
# COMPACT_ATOMS: atom_id res chain seq x y z
N MET A 1 16.11 0.34 -26.74
CA MET A 1 15.38 -0.72 -26.02
C MET A 1 15.31 -0.31 -24.56
N THR A 2 14.12 -0.10 -24.02
CA THR A 2 13.97 0.18 -22.58
C THR A 2 14.30 -1.12 -21.84
N GLN A 3 15.24 -1.07 -20.91
CA GLN A 3 15.61 -2.23 -20.10
C GLN A 3 14.38 -2.75 -19.35
N ALA A 4 14.15 -4.06 -19.36
CA ALA A 4 13.05 -4.67 -18.62
C ALA A 4 13.24 -4.40 -17.12
N LYS A 5 12.20 -3.86 -16.48
CA LYS A 5 12.16 -3.63 -15.04
C LYS A 5 12.15 -4.97 -14.32
N ASN A 6 13.11 -5.20 -13.44
CA ASN A 6 13.26 -6.44 -12.69
C ASN A 6 12.67 -6.30 -11.27
N SER A 7 12.71 -7.35 -10.47
CA SER A 7 12.19 -7.33 -9.10
C SER A 7 12.81 -6.24 -8.23
N ILE A 8 14.13 -6.03 -8.34
CA ILE A 8 14.87 -5.04 -7.55
C ILE A 8 14.42 -3.62 -7.90
N TYR A 9 14.11 -3.34 -9.17
CA TYR A 9 13.56 -2.05 -9.59
C TYR A 9 12.27 -1.72 -8.81
N PHE A 10 11.33 -2.67 -8.70
CA PHE A 10 10.06 -2.41 -8.03
C PHE A 10 10.23 -2.22 -6.51
N LEU A 11 11.17 -2.95 -5.89
CA LEU A 11 11.51 -2.73 -4.48
C LEU A 11 12.07 -1.33 -4.26
N GLN A 12 13.01 -0.88 -5.10
CA GLN A 12 13.58 0.46 -4.98
C GLN A 12 12.54 1.54 -5.24
N ALA A 13 11.71 1.40 -6.26
CA ALA A 13 10.64 2.34 -6.55
C ALA A 13 9.63 2.43 -5.39
N ALA A 14 9.32 1.30 -4.72
CA ALA A 14 8.45 1.31 -3.54
C ALA A 14 9.08 2.07 -2.36
N ILE A 15 10.40 1.93 -2.14
CA ILE A 15 11.15 2.70 -1.15
C ILE A 15 11.06 4.19 -1.47
N ASP A 16 11.34 4.58 -2.71
CA ASP A 16 11.39 5.97 -3.13
C ASP A 16 10.01 6.65 -2.98
N VAL A 17 8.94 5.96 -3.41
CA VAL A 17 7.56 6.45 -3.27
C VAL A 17 7.18 6.62 -1.80
N GLN A 18 7.54 5.68 -0.94
CA GLN A 18 7.23 5.78 0.50
C GLN A 18 8.02 6.89 1.18
N ALA A 19 9.29 7.06 0.84
CA ALA A 19 10.13 8.13 1.37
C ALA A 19 9.60 9.51 0.95
N GLU A 20 9.19 9.66 -0.31
CA GLU A 20 8.62 10.92 -0.81
C GLU A 20 7.27 11.23 -0.16
N ARG A 21 6.41 10.22 0.02
CA ARG A 21 5.16 10.38 0.78
C ARG A 21 5.42 10.72 2.24
N GLY A 22 6.46 10.16 2.87
CA GLY A 22 6.92 10.57 4.21
C GLY A 22 7.13 12.08 4.28
N LYS A 23 7.96 12.63 3.39
CA LYS A 23 8.22 14.09 3.34
C LYS A 23 6.97 14.95 3.17
N GLN A 24 6.00 14.48 2.37
CA GLN A 24 4.76 15.23 2.10
C GLN A 24 3.76 15.19 3.26
N TYR A 25 3.81 14.13 4.08
CA TYR A 25 2.80 13.86 5.11
C TYR A 25 3.36 13.77 6.53
N ASP A 26 4.65 14.03 6.74
CA ASP A 26 5.30 14.10 8.06
C ASP A 26 4.71 15.27 8.86
N ALA A 27 3.54 15.02 9.46
CA ALA A 27 3.04 15.79 10.57
C ALA A 27 3.90 15.47 11.81
N PRO A 28 4.07 16.41 12.77
CA PRO A 28 4.94 16.25 13.96
C PRO A 28 4.64 15.07 14.91
N GLY A 29 3.78 14.12 14.56
CA GLY A 29 3.42 12.95 15.37
C GLY A 29 3.51 11.60 14.65
N GLY A 30 3.98 11.55 13.39
CA GLY A 30 4.17 10.28 12.66
C GLY A 30 2.89 9.51 12.31
N GLU A 31 1.71 10.12 12.50
CA GLU A 31 0.42 9.48 12.27
C GLU A 31 0.11 9.36 10.77
N ARG A 32 0.01 8.12 10.25
CA ARG A 32 -0.12 7.84 8.81
C ARG A 32 -1.58 7.86 8.35
N SER A 33 -1.79 8.15 7.06
CA SER A 33 -3.12 8.29 6.45
C SER A 33 -3.99 7.02 6.53
N MET A 34 -3.38 5.83 6.54
CA MET A 34 -4.14 4.58 6.59
C MET A 34 -4.83 4.37 7.94
N GLY A 35 -4.13 4.59 9.07
CA GLY A 35 -4.75 4.48 10.40
C GLY A 35 -5.99 5.35 10.54
N ARG A 36 -5.91 6.63 10.12
CA ARG A 36 -7.08 7.54 10.11
C ARG A 36 -8.19 7.09 9.15
N THR A 37 -7.80 6.57 7.99
CA THR A 37 -8.76 6.03 7.01
C THR A 37 -9.54 4.87 7.59
N ILE A 38 -8.86 3.96 8.28
CA ILE A 38 -9.49 2.79 8.91
C ILE A 38 -10.34 3.19 10.10
N GLN A 39 -9.88 4.12 10.94
CA GLN A 39 -10.70 4.67 12.03
C GLN A 39 -12.01 5.27 11.50
N ALA A 40 -11.94 6.09 10.44
CA ALA A 40 -13.12 6.68 9.83
C ALA A 40 -14.03 5.62 9.17
N PHE A 41 -13.44 4.66 8.46
CA PHE A 41 -14.17 3.57 7.83
C PHE A 41 -14.95 2.74 8.85
N ASN A 42 -14.31 2.36 9.95
CA ASN A 42 -14.91 1.62 11.05
C ASN A 42 -16.06 2.41 11.67
N ALA A 43 -15.87 3.71 11.93
CA ALA A 43 -16.92 4.57 12.47
C ALA A 43 -18.15 4.70 11.55
N ILE A 44 -17.95 4.78 10.23
CA ILE A 44 -19.04 4.90 9.25
C ILE A 44 -19.79 3.57 9.08
N THR A 45 -19.07 2.45 9.09
CA THR A 45 -19.61 1.14 8.69
C THR A 45 -19.98 0.24 9.87
N GLY A 46 -19.63 0.63 11.10
CA GLY A 46 -19.79 -0.21 12.29
C GLY A 46 -18.88 -1.45 12.27
N ARG A 47 -17.74 -1.35 11.58
CA ARG A 47 -16.73 -2.42 11.48
C ARG A 47 -15.58 -2.16 12.44
N ASP A 48 -14.69 -3.14 12.54
CA ASP A 48 -13.50 -3.06 13.39
C ASP A 48 -12.30 -3.64 12.64
N LEU A 49 -12.00 -3.05 11.47
CA LEU A 49 -10.82 -3.42 10.71
C LEU A 49 -9.55 -2.87 11.36
N THR A 50 -8.47 -3.63 11.26
CA THR A 50 -7.11 -3.21 11.58
C THR A 50 -6.47 -2.41 10.44
N GLU A 51 -5.37 -1.70 10.72
CA GLU A 51 -4.60 -1.02 9.66
C GLU A 51 -4.05 -2.01 8.62
N ALA A 52 -3.61 -3.20 9.07
CA ALA A 52 -3.12 -4.25 8.19
C ALA A 52 -4.19 -4.75 7.22
N GLU A 53 -5.44 -4.89 7.66
CA GLU A 53 -6.57 -5.23 6.80
C GLU A 53 -6.89 -4.13 5.79
N GLY A 54 -6.69 -2.86 6.17
CA GLY A 54 -6.74 -1.73 5.24
C GLY A 54 -5.72 -1.84 4.10
N TRP A 55 -4.46 -2.13 4.43
CA TRP A 55 -3.42 -2.36 3.44
C TRP A 55 -3.69 -3.60 2.58
N LEU A 56 -4.20 -4.68 3.18
CA LEU A 56 -4.64 -5.87 2.44
C LEU A 56 -5.72 -5.55 1.41
N LEU A 57 -6.74 -4.77 1.80
CA LEU A 57 -7.81 -4.35 0.91
C LEU A 57 -7.26 -3.56 -0.30
N LEU A 58 -6.37 -2.59 -0.05
CA LEU A 58 -5.76 -1.83 -1.14
C LEU A 58 -4.83 -2.66 -2.01
N GLN A 59 -4.11 -3.63 -1.43
CA GLN A 59 -3.30 -4.58 -2.20
C GLN A 59 -4.19 -5.38 -3.16
N VAL A 60 -5.28 -5.98 -2.65
CA VAL A 60 -6.23 -6.74 -3.47
C VAL A 60 -6.81 -5.88 -4.59
N LEU A 61 -7.13 -4.60 -4.33
CA LEU A 61 -7.59 -3.68 -5.37
C LEU A 61 -6.57 -3.51 -6.51
N LYS A 62 -5.27 -3.44 -6.18
CA LYS A 62 -4.20 -3.29 -7.18
C LYS A 62 -4.00 -4.58 -7.97
N ASP A 63 -4.07 -5.73 -7.30
CA ASP A 63 -4.06 -7.02 -7.96
C ASP A 63 -5.23 -7.12 -8.95
N VAL A 64 -6.46 -6.85 -8.50
CA VAL A 64 -7.66 -6.84 -9.38
C VAL A 64 -7.48 -5.91 -10.58
N ARG A 65 -6.93 -4.70 -10.40
CA ARG A 65 -6.66 -3.76 -11.51
C ARG A 65 -5.62 -4.27 -12.49
N GLN A 66 -4.56 -4.91 -12.00
CA GLN A 66 -3.56 -5.54 -12.86
C GLN A 66 -4.19 -6.66 -13.70
N TRP A 67 -5.12 -7.43 -13.14
CA TRP A 67 -5.75 -8.55 -13.83
C TRP A 67 -7.00 -8.16 -14.64
N GLN A 68 -7.50 -6.92 -14.54
CA GLN A 68 -8.69 -6.46 -15.25
C GLN A 68 -8.49 -6.37 -16.77
N ASN A 69 -7.26 -6.13 -17.24
CA ASN A 69 -6.90 -6.16 -18.66
C ASN A 69 -5.76 -7.17 -18.87
N PRO A 70 -6.06 -8.44 -19.18
CA PRO A 70 -5.05 -9.50 -19.24
C PRO A 70 -4.01 -9.28 -20.35
N ASP A 71 -4.33 -8.47 -21.36
CA ASP A 71 -3.44 -8.18 -22.50
C ASP A 71 -2.47 -7.03 -22.21
N LYS A 72 -2.59 -6.35 -21.06
CA LYS A 72 -1.82 -5.15 -20.74
C LYS A 72 -1.24 -5.18 -19.33
N PHE A 73 0.09 -5.19 -19.25
CA PHE A 73 0.80 -4.91 -18.00
C PHE A 73 0.48 -3.49 -17.49
N HIS A 74 0.11 -3.37 -16.23
CA HIS A 74 -0.27 -2.11 -15.61
C HIS A 74 0.71 -1.77 -14.48
N GLU A 75 1.82 -1.15 -14.88
CA GLU A 75 2.99 -0.93 -14.01
C GLU A 75 2.65 -0.28 -12.67
N ASP A 76 1.78 0.73 -12.65
CA ASP A 76 1.36 1.40 -11.41
C ASP A 76 0.71 0.43 -10.42
N SER A 77 -0.07 -0.53 -10.91
CA SER A 77 -0.68 -1.53 -10.03
C SER A 77 0.34 -2.55 -9.51
N ALA A 78 1.32 -2.93 -10.32
CA ALA A 78 2.42 -3.78 -9.85
C ALA A 78 3.26 -3.06 -8.78
N LEU A 79 3.60 -1.79 -9.00
CA LEU A 79 4.35 -0.98 -8.04
C LEU A 79 3.57 -0.76 -6.74
N ASP A 80 2.31 -0.33 -6.84
CA ASP A 80 1.46 -0.13 -5.66
C ASP A 80 1.24 -1.44 -4.89
N GLY A 81 1.15 -2.59 -5.57
CA GLY A 81 1.07 -3.90 -4.93
C GLY A 81 2.28 -4.20 -4.04
N VAL A 82 3.49 -3.91 -4.53
CA VAL A 82 4.73 -4.05 -3.74
C VAL A 82 4.74 -3.07 -2.56
N ALA A 83 4.40 -1.80 -2.80
CA ALA A 83 4.36 -0.79 -1.75
C ALA A 83 3.35 -1.15 -0.65
N TYR A 84 2.12 -1.51 -0.99
CA TYR A 84 1.08 -1.89 -0.02
C TYR A 84 1.40 -3.17 0.72
N SER A 85 2.03 -4.15 0.06
CA SER A 85 2.50 -5.37 0.74
C SER A 85 3.54 -5.04 1.82
N SER A 86 4.47 -4.12 1.55
CA SER A 86 5.46 -3.69 2.55
C SER A 86 4.85 -2.90 3.72
N LEU A 87 3.88 -2.02 3.44
CA LEU A 87 3.17 -1.25 4.47
C LEU A 87 2.28 -2.15 5.35
N LYS A 88 1.66 -3.16 4.75
CA LYS A 88 0.96 -4.22 5.48
C LYS A 88 1.90 -4.96 6.41
N ALA A 89 3.09 -5.34 5.94
CA ALA A 89 4.08 -6.02 6.77
C ALA A 89 4.53 -5.15 7.95
N GLU A 90 4.72 -3.85 7.73
CA GLU A 90 5.01 -2.88 8.80
C GLU A 90 3.88 -2.83 9.85
N ALA A 91 2.62 -2.70 9.40
CA ALA A 91 1.46 -2.65 10.30
C ALA A 91 1.31 -3.94 11.14
N LEU A 92 1.54 -5.11 10.53
CA LEU A 92 1.55 -6.39 11.25
C LEU A 92 2.69 -6.46 12.26
N ALA A 93 3.90 -6.04 11.90
CA ALA A 93 5.05 -6.02 12.78
C ALA A 93 4.89 -5.06 13.98
N ALA A 94 4.11 -3.99 13.81
CA ALA A 94 3.75 -3.05 14.87
C ALA A 94 2.70 -3.58 15.85
N GLY A 95 2.22 -4.81 15.68
CA GLY A 95 1.23 -5.45 16.56
C GLY A 95 -0.21 -5.41 16.04
N GLY A 96 -0.42 -4.98 14.78
CA GLY A 96 -1.73 -5.03 14.11
C GLY A 96 -2.11 -6.43 13.62
N ALA A 97 -1.89 -7.46 14.43
CA ALA A 97 -2.34 -8.81 14.12
C ALA A 97 -3.88 -8.85 14.01
N PRO A 98 -4.45 -9.68 13.11
CA PRO A 98 -5.89 -9.84 12.96
C PRO A 98 -6.55 -10.45 14.20
#